data_AF-A0A942IP33-F1
#
_entry.id   AF-A0A942IP33-F1
#
_cell.length_a   1.000
_cell.length_b   1.000
_cell.length_c   1.000
_cell.angle_alpha   90.00
_cell.angle_beta   90.00
_cell.angle_gamma   90.00
#
_symmetry.space_group_name_H-M   'P 1'
#
loop_
_entity.id
_entity.type
_entity.pdbx_description
1 polymer ?
#
loop_
_entity_poly.entity_id
_entity_poly.type
_entity_poly.pdbx_seq_one_letter_code
_entity_poly.pdbx_strand_id
1 'polypeptide(L)'
;MKNAIQKATIVLGVALIAITACRKENVQNVVAATGTDTEMTALVDQAGNDMLNTEATAENPEMGVFMVNEGISADFLAEEADMDEAAAAPAGSTDNLRNYARNHSFVACLRKLDLSDRQVEAVKKAMRAYEQCKESAVKRARAIYQKLHDAYQEKAQRLVKAYRNGEISKDKFEAAMKELRKAFHQELRSLQLKEKLDEAFKKCYRGFLENIHSILTERQWKAFVACHKR
;
A
#
# COMPACT_ATOMS: atom_id res chain seq x y z
N MET A 1 -51.39 47.44 23.21
CA MET A 1 -51.44 48.91 23.20
C MET A 1 -50.04 49.45 23.50
N LYS A 2 -49.51 50.28 22.59
CA LYS A 2 -48.58 51.41 22.79
C LYS A 2 -47.24 51.12 23.49
N ASN A 3 -46.15 51.13 22.72
CA ASN A 3 -45.22 52.27 22.49
C ASN A 3 -44.28 52.48 23.69
N ALA A 4 -42.99 52.15 23.62
CA ALA A 4 -41.90 52.81 22.89
C ALA A 4 -41.11 53.82 23.76
N ILE A 5 -39.80 53.53 23.86
CA ILE A 5 -38.65 54.46 23.89
C ILE A 5 -38.42 55.25 25.19
N GLN A 6 -37.23 55.05 25.77
CA GLN A 6 -36.31 56.15 26.05
C GLN A 6 -34.85 55.67 25.94
N LYS A 7 -34.08 56.44 25.18
CA LYS A 7 -32.63 56.30 24.92
C LYS A 7 -31.85 57.07 25.99
N ALA A 8 -30.58 56.67 26.20
CA ALA A 8 -29.37 57.49 26.39
C ALA A 8 -28.52 57.02 27.58
N THR A 9 -27.19 57.07 27.62
CA THR A 9 -26.07 57.22 26.67
C THR A 9 -24.80 56.99 27.53
N ILE A 10 -23.91 56.09 27.08
CA ILE A 10 -22.43 56.06 27.16
C ILE A 10 -21.71 56.68 28.38
N VAL A 11 -20.86 55.90 29.08
CA VAL A 11 -19.44 56.27 29.36
C VAL A 11 -18.52 55.04 29.35
N LEU A 12 -17.44 55.23 28.61
CA LEU A 12 -16.21 54.46 28.41
C LEU A 12 -15.45 54.04 29.68
N GLY A 13 -14.72 52.91 29.59
CA GLY A 13 -13.37 52.80 30.14
C GLY A 13 -13.17 51.77 31.25
N VAL A 14 -12.48 50.66 30.93
CA VAL A 14 -11.05 50.48 31.20
C VAL A 14 -10.68 49.06 30.73
N ALA A 15 -9.69 49.02 29.85
CA ALA A 15 -9.05 47.81 29.38
C ALA A 15 -8.27 47.15 30.54
N LEU A 16 -8.54 45.89 30.80
CA LEU A 16 -7.61 44.98 31.48
C LEU A 16 -7.33 43.82 30.52
N ILE A 17 -6.32 44.04 29.67
CA ILE A 17 -5.63 42.96 28.98
C ILE A 17 -4.85 42.22 30.06
N ALA A 18 -5.42 41.13 30.57
CA ALA A 18 -4.66 40.12 31.29
C ALA A 18 -3.73 39.47 30.27
N ILE A 19 -2.46 39.89 30.26
CA ILE A 19 -1.38 39.21 29.58
C ILE A 19 -1.15 37.91 30.32
N THR A 20 -1.92 36.87 29.98
CA THR A 20 -1.45 35.51 30.18
C THR A 20 -0.31 35.32 29.20
N ALA A 21 0.89 35.16 29.73
CA ALA A 21 2.09 34.84 28.97
C ALA A 21 1.91 33.47 28.30
N CYS A 22 1.24 33.43 27.16
CA CYS A 22 1.40 32.34 26.20
C CYS A 22 2.80 32.46 25.64
N ARG A 23 3.68 31.63 26.17
CA ARG A 23 4.93 31.20 25.53
C ARG A 23 4.60 30.95 24.06
N LYS A 24 5.14 31.78 23.17
CA LYS A 24 5.00 31.67 21.73
C LYS A 24 5.76 30.43 21.27
N GLU A 25 5.19 29.25 21.51
CA GLU A 25 5.61 28.04 20.82
C GLU A 25 5.23 28.19 19.34
N ASN A 26 6.17 27.80 18.48
CA ASN A 26 6.15 28.00 17.05
C ASN A 26 4.86 27.49 16.39
N VAL A 27 3.91 28.39 16.14
CA VAL A 27 2.72 28.13 15.30
C VAL A 27 3.11 27.67 13.89
N GLN A 28 4.31 28.04 13.40
CA GLN A 28 4.86 27.55 12.14
C GLN A 28 5.17 26.04 12.14
N ASN A 29 5.54 25.45 13.29
CA ASN A 29 5.83 24.02 13.36
C ASN A 29 4.55 23.17 13.36
N VAL A 30 3.45 23.66 13.94
CA VAL A 30 2.18 22.93 13.96
C VAL A 30 1.53 22.91 12.57
N VAL A 31 1.56 24.03 11.84
CA VAL A 31 0.98 24.11 10.47
C VAL A 31 1.80 23.33 9.45
N ALA A 32 3.14 23.34 9.54
CA ALA A 32 4.00 22.53 8.68
C ALA A 32 3.84 21.02 8.95
N ALA A 33 3.77 20.61 10.22
CA ALA A 33 3.54 19.22 10.60
C ALA A 33 2.18 18.69 10.10
N THR A 34 1.13 19.52 10.10
CA THR A 34 -0.17 19.13 9.55
C THR A 34 -0.16 18.96 8.03
N GLY A 35 0.70 19.69 7.31
CA GLY A 35 0.84 19.58 5.86
C GLY A 35 1.51 18.26 5.46
N THR A 36 2.66 17.97 6.08
CA THR A 36 3.44 16.76 5.80
C THR A 36 2.65 15.48 6.11
N ASP A 37 1.97 15.40 7.26
CA ASP A 37 1.19 14.21 7.62
C ASP A 37 0.01 13.98 6.65
N THR A 38 -0.64 15.07 6.19
CA THR A 38 -1.69 15.00 5.18
C THR A 38 -1.15 14.46 3.85
N GLU A 39 0.02 14.92 3.42
CA GLU A 39 0.68 14.43 2.20
C GLU A 39 1.04 12.95 2.30
N MET A 40 1.65 12.52 3.42
CA MET A 40 1.97 11.10 3.64
C MET A 40 0.74 10.22 3.65
N THR A 41 -0.33 10.67 4.32
CA THR A 41 -1.62 9.96 4.35
C THR A 41 -2.17 9.78 2.93
N ALA A 42 -2.15 10.84 2.12
CA ALA A 42 -2.62 10.76 0.75
C ALA A 42 -1.83 9.76 -0.11
N LEU A 43 -0.50 9.71 0.04
CA LEU A 43 0.33 8.74 -0.69
C LEU A 43 0.08 7.30 -0.21
N VAL A 44 -0.10 7.08 1.10
CA VAL A 44 -0.44 5.77 1.66
C VAL A 44 -1.81 5.27 1.19
N ASP A 45 -2.81 6.16 1.18
CA ASP A 45 -4.15 5.83 0.70
C ASP A 45 -4.17 5.56 -0.80
N GLN A 46 -3.42 6.34 -1.59
CA GLN A 46 -3.22 6.09 -3.02
C GLN A 46 -2.67 4.68 -3.26
N ALA A 47 -1.56 4.31 -2.61
CA ALA A 47 -0.97 2.98 -2.78
C ALA A 47 -1.93 1.85 -2.38
N GLY A 48 -2.72 2.05 -1.32
CA GLY A 48 -3.77 1.10 -0.92
C GLY A 48 -4.91 0.98 -1.93
N ASN A 49 -5.39 2.10 -2.46
CA ASN A 49 -6.44 2.11 -3.47
C ASN A 49 -5.95 1.44 -4.77
N ASP A 50 -4.70 1.68 -5.18
CA ASP A 50 -4.09 1.02 -6.33
C ASP A 50 -4.04 -0.51 -6.12
N MET A 51 -3.69 -0.97 -4.93
CA MET A 51 -3.73 -2.39 -4.57
C MET A 51 -5.16 -2.96 -4.64
N LEU A 52 -6.17 -2.23 -4.14
CA LEU A 52 -7.56 -2.69 -4.19
C LEU A 52 -8.07 -2.82 -5.64
N ASN A 53 -7.69 -1.88 -6.51
CA ASN A 53 -8.16 -1.78 -7.90
C ASN A 53 -7.33 -2.58 -8.91
N THR A 54 -6.15 -3.08 -8.53
CA THR A 54 -5.36 -3.96 -9.41
C THR A 54 -5.99 -5.36 -9.42
N GLU A 55 -6.56 -5.75 -10.56
CA GLU A 55 -7.02 -7.11 -10.79
C GLU A 55 -5.82 -8.06 -10.90
N ALA A 56 -5.88 -9.19 -10.19
CA ALA A 56 -4.89 -10.24 -10.36
C ALA A 56 -5.13 -10.90 -11.72
N THR A 57 -4.22 -10.69 -12.67
CA THR A 57 -4.28 -11.34 -14.00
C THR A 57 -3.99 -12.83 -13.84
N ALA A 58 -5.01 -13.66 -14.03
CA ALA A 58 -4.92 -15.12 -14.06
C ALA A 58 -4.96 -15.59 -15.53
N GLU A 59 -3.90 -15.34 -16.28
CA GLU A 59 -3.78 -15.92 -17.62
C GLU A 59 -3.19 -17.32 -17.50
N ASN A 60 -4.07 -18.34 -17.43
CA ASN A 60 -3.95 -19.68 -18.03
C ASN A 60 -4.68 -20.75 -17.18
N PRO A 61 -5.81 -21.33 -17.65
CA PRO A 61 -6.54 -22.39 -16.95
C PRO A 61 -5.78 -23.74 -16.86
N GLU A 62 -4.77 -23.97 -17.68
CA GLU A 62 -4.02 -25.24 -17.75
C GLU A 62 -2.72 -25.24 -16.94
N MET A 63 -2.17 -24.07 -16.59
CA MET A 63 -0.93 -23.99 -15.79
C MET A 63 -1.15 -23.86 -14.28
N GLY A 64 -2.40 -23.83 -13.80
CA GLY A 64 -2.66 -23.49 -12.40
C GLY A 64 -2.57 -21.98 -12.18
N VAL A 65 -3.12 -21.53 -11.04
CA VAL A 65 -3.29 -20.11 -10.72
C VAL A 65 -1.91 -19.48 -10.47
N PHE A 66 -1.22 -19.06 -11.53
CA PHE A 66 -0.04 -18.22 -11.45
C PHE A 66 -0.47 -16.76 -11.59
N MET A 67 -0.32 -16.00 -10.52
CA MET A 67 -0.57 -14.56 -10.49
C MET A 67 0.67 -13.83 -10.99
N VAL A 68 0.59 -13.09 -12.10
CA VAL A 68 1.71 -12.28 -12.64
C VAL A 68 1.93 -11.00 -11.81
N ASN A 69 0.86 -10.47 -11.22
CA ASN A 69 0.86 -9.51 -10.12
C ASN A 69 -0.23 -9.96 -9.15
N GLU A 70 0.06 -10.10 -7.86
CA GLU A 70 -0.91 -10.54 -6.83
C GLU A 70 -1.98 -9.46 -6.51
N GLY A 71 -2.21 -8.51 -7.43
CA GLY A 71 -3.00 -7.31 -7.20
C GLY A 71 -2.31 -6.33 -6.25
N ILE A 72 -0.99 -6.33 -6.19
CA ILE A 72 -0.20 -5.49 -5.27
C ILE A 72 0.22 -4.20 -6.00
N SER A 73 0.06 -3.06 -5.32
CA SER A 73 0.53 -1.76 -5.83
C SER A 73 2.03 -1.78 -6.14
N ALA A 74 2.45 -1.05 -7.17
CA ALA A 74 3.86 -0.89 -7.50
C ALA A 74 4.69 -0.36 -6.31
N ASP A 75 4.11 0.51 -5.48
CA ASP A 75 4.76 1.05 -4.28
C ASP A 75 5.05 -0.05 -3.26
N PHE A 76 4.13 -1.00 -3.13
CA PHE A 76 4.30 -2.15 -2.25
C PHE A 76 5.24 -3.21 -2.83
N LEU A 77 5.56 -3.14 -4.12
CA LEU A 77 6.52 -4.02 -4.79
C LEU A 77 7.95 -3.48 -4.81
N ALA A 78 8.14 -2.19 -4.55
CA ALA A 78 9.46 -1.56 -4.60
C ALA A 78 10.46 -2.18 -3.60
N GLU A 79 11.69 -2.40 -4.08
CA GLU A 79 12.83 -3.00 -3.38
C GLU A 79 14.07 -2.10 -3.52
N GLU A 80 15.08 -2.26 -2.64
CA GLU A 80 16.30 -1.44 -2.66
C GLU A 80 16.95 -1.39 -4.05
N ALA A 81 17.06 -2.54 -4.71
CA ALA A 81 17.70 -2.67 -6.02
C ALA A 81 16.99 -1.90 -7.15
N ASP A 82 15.75 -1.45 -6.94
CA ASP A 82 15.04 -0.65 -7.94
C ASP A 82 15.61 0.79 -8.04
N MET A 83 16.32 1.26 -7.01
CA MET A 83 17.02 2.55 -7.01
C MET A 83 18.24 2.59 -7.94
N ASP A 84 18.83 1.43 -8.23
CA ASP A 84 20.03 1.35 -9.06
C ASP A 84 19.70 1.51 -10.55
N GLU A 85 20.67 1.98 -11.34
CA GLU A 85 20.53 2.00 -12.79
C GLU A 85 20.28 0.59 -13.32
N ALA A 86 19.30 0.47 -14.22
CA ALA A 86 18.95 -0.83 -14.78
C ALA A 86 20.12 -1.29 -15.65
N ALA A 87 20.78 -2.40 -15.28
CA ALA A 87 21.54 -3.17 -16.24
C ALA A 87 20.56 -3.63 -17.35
N ALA A 88 21.02 -3.64 -18.60
CA ALA A 88 20.19 -4.13 -19.72
C ALA A 88 19.70 -5.55 -19.40
N ALA A 89 18.38 -5.68 -19.24
CA ALA A 89 17.69 -6.93 -18.98
C ALA A 89 18.00 -7.97 -20.08
N PRO A 90 18.48 -9.18 -19.77
CA PRO A 90 18.50 -10.26 -20.73
C PRO A 90 17.07 -10.63 -21.14
N ALA A 91 16.85 -10.85 -22.44
CA ALA A 91 15.55 -11.18 -22.98
C ALA A 91 14.95 -12.44 -22.30
N GLY A 92 13.77 -12.30 -21.68
CA GLY A 92 12.99 -13.41 -21.12
C GLY A 92 13.00 -13.57 -19.59
N SER A 93 13.57 -12.64 -18.82
CA SER A 93 13.64 -12.71 -17.36
C SER A 93 12.42 -12.10 -16.64
N THR A 94 12.30 -12.34 -15.33
CA THR A 94 11.38 -11.69 -14.36
C THR A 94 11.44 -10.14 -14.34
N ASP A 95 12.24 -9.56 -15.23
CA ASP A 95 12.39 -8.14 -15.53
C ASP A 95 11.09 -7.37 -15.70
N ASN A 96 10.00 -8.00 -16.16
CA ASN A 96 8.74 -7.27 -16.34
C ASN A 96 8.17 -6.71 -15.03
N LEU A 97 8.24 -7.46 -13.92
CA LEU A 97 7.70 -7.00 -12.62
C LEU A 97 8.61 -5.98 -11.95
N ARG A 98 9.93 -6.20 -11.97
CA ARG A 98 10.91 -5.26 -11.40
C ARG A 98 10.95 -3.96 -12.20
N ASN A 99 10.93 -4.03 -13.53
CA ASN A 99 10.82 -2.86 -14.38
C ASN A 99 9.49 -2.12 -14.17
N TYR A 100 8.39 -2.86 -13.98
CA TYR A 100 7.11 -2.25 -13.62
C TYR A 100 7.21 -1.49 -12.28
N ALA A 101 7.69 -2.14 -11.22
CA ALA A 101 7.87 -1.51 -9.90
C ALA A 101 8.77 -0.27 -9.98
N ARG A 102 9.93 -0.38 -10.64
CA ARG A 102 10.87 0.74 -10.83
C ARG A 102 10.24 1.96 -11.50
N ASN A 103 9.38 1.74 -12.51
CA ASN A 103 8.81 2.83 -13.31
C ASN A 103 7.48 3.37 -12.78
N HIS A 104 6.74 2.59 -12.00
CA HIS A 104 5.38 2.94 -11.57
C HIS A 104 5.24 3.20 -10.07
N SER A 105 6.29 2.92 -9.28
CA SER A 105 6.34 3.23 -7.84
C SER A 105 6.97 4.60 -7.56
N PHE A 106 7.02 4.95 -6.27
CA PHE A 106 7.77 6.07 -5.72
C PHE A 106 9.25 6.12 -6.16
N VAL A 107 9.85 4.97 -6.55
CA VAL A 107 11.24 4.89 -7.01
C VAL A 107 11.47 5.76 -8.24
N ALA A 108 10.53 5.77 -9.19
CA ALA A 108 10.61 6.60 -10.39
C ALA A 108 10.72 8.09 -10.06
N CYS A 109 10.11 8.53 -8.96
CA CYS A 109 10.15 9.90 -8.49
C CYS A 109 11.43 10.20 -7.69
N LEU A 110 11.86 9.29 -6.81
CA LEU A 110 13.11 9.45 -6.06
C LEU A 110 14.32 9.58 -6.98
N ARG A 111 14.36 8.80 -8.08
CA ARG A 111 15.46 8.83 -9.07
C ARG A 111 15.54 10.12 -9.88
N LYS A 112 14.47 10.91 -9.92
CA LYS A 112 14.43 12.21 -10.62
C LYS A 112 14.92 13.36 -9.74
N LEU A 113 15.10 13.11 -8.44
CA LEU A 113 15.60 14.11 -7.51
C LEU A 113 17.12 14.21 -7.63
N ASP A 114 17.63 15.42 -7.54
CA ASP A 114 19.06 15.70 -7.36
C ASP A 114 19.43 15.36 -5.90
N LEU A 115 19.81 14.11 -5.65
CA LEU A 115 20.19 13.58 -4.34
C LEU A 115 21.71 13.52 -4.24
N SER A 116 22.27 13.93 -3.10
CA SER A 116 23.69 13.66 -2.81
C SER A 116 23.93 12.15 -2.59
N ASP A 117 25.16 11.67 -2.79
CA ASP A 117 25.53 10.26 -2.54
C ASP A 117 25.12 9.80 -1.14
N ARG A 118 25.28 10.68 -0.14
CA ARG A 118 24.85 10.41 1.24
C ARG A 118 23.33 10.23 1.36
N GLN A 119 22.54 11.02 0.63
CA GLN A 119 21.09 10.88 0.60
C GLN A 119 20.69 9.60 -0.12
N VAL A 120 21.34 9.24 -1.23
CA VAL A 120 21.09 7.99 -1.96
C VAL A 120 21.28 6.79 -1.04
N GLU A 121 22.40 6.71 -0.32
CA GLU A 121 22.66 5.62 0.62
C GLU A 121 21.65 5.58 1.78
N ALA A 122 21.22 6.74 2.28
CA ALA A 122 20.18 6.81 3.31
C ALA A 122 18.81 6.34 2.78
N VAL A 123 18.44 6.71 1.55
CA VAL A 123 17.22 6.25 0.89
C VAL A 123 17.24 4.75 0.70
N LYS A 124 18.34 4.18 0.19
CA LYS A 124 18.52 2.72 0.05
C LYS A 124 18.37 1.99 1.38
N LYS A 125 18.95 2.53 2.45
CA LYS A 125 18.77 1.99 3.81
C LYS A 125 17.30 2.05 4.26
N ALA A 126 16.59 3.14 3.99
CA ALA A 126 15.16 3.24 4.29
C ALA A 126 14.33 2.21 3.48
N MET A 127 14.69 1.96 2.23
CA MET A 127 14.04 0.95 1.38
C MET A 127 14.28 -0.47 1.88
N ARG A 128 15.50 -0.81 2.33
CA ARG A 128 15.75 -2.10 3.01
C ARG A 128 14.87 -2.30 4.25
N ALA A 129 14.75 -1.27 5.08
CA ALA A 129 13.91 -1.34 6.27
C ALA A 129 12.42 -1.50 5.89
N TYR A 130 11.98 -0.82 4.83
CA TYR A 130 10.64 -0.96 4.28
C TYR A 130 10.35 -2.37 3.77
N GLU A 131 11.29 -2.96 3.01
CA GLU A 131 11.21 -4.34 2.53
C GLU A 131 11.10 -5.35 3.69
N GLN A 132 11.99 -5.24 4.68
CA GLN A 132 11.97 -6.08 5.88
C GLN A 132 10.66 -5.95 6.67
N CYS A 133 10.09 -4.74 6.75
CA CYS A 133 8.80 -4.52 7.40
C CYS A 133 7.67 -5.33 6.74
N LYS A 134 7.62 -5.32 5.40
CA LYS A 134 6.61 -6.05 4.60
C LYS A 134 6.78 -7.57 4.68
N GLU A 135 8.03 -8.04 4.76
CA GLU A 135 8.39 -9.45 4.61
C GLU A 135 7.60 -10.38 5.54
N SER A 136 7.41 -9.98 6.81
CA SER A 136 6.69 -10.81 7.77
C SER A 136 5.22 -11.01 7.40
N ALA A 137 4.57 -9.97 6.85
CA ALA A 137 3.16 -10.03 6.43
C ALA A 137 3.01 -10.90 5.18
N VAL A 138 3.92 -10.75 4.22
CA VAL A 138 3.97 -11.57 2.99
C VAL A 138 4.17 -13.04 3.34
N LYS A 139 5.15 -13.37 4.19
CA LYS A 139 5.40 -14.75 4.63
C LYS A 139 4.17 -15.39 5.27
N ARG A 140 3.49 -14.65 6.16
CA ARG A 140 2.25 -15.15 6.80
C ARG A 140 1.13 -15.37 5.78
N ALA A 141 0.90 -14.42 4.88
CA ALA A 141 -0.15 -14.55 3.86
C ALA A 141 0.11 -15.74 2.93
N ARG A 142 1.35 -15.91 2.47
CA ARG A 142 1.76 -17.08 1.65
C ARG A 142 1.56 -18.39 2.38
N ALA A 143 1.93 -18.48 3.65
CA ALA A 143 1.74 -19.69 4.45
C ALA A 143 0.25 -20.05 4.62
N ILE A 144 -0.60 -19.04 4.85
CA ILE A 144 -2.06 -19.24 4.97
C ILE A 144 -2.64 -19.69 3.62
N TYR A 145 -2.28 -19.01 2.52
CA TYR A 145 -2.71 -19.38 1.17
C TYR A 145 -2.29 -20.81 0.82
N GLN A 146 -1.02 -21.17 1.06
CA GLN A 146 -0.50 -22.51 0.76
C GLN A 146 -1.28 -23.59 1.51
N LYS A 147 -1.53 -23.37 2.81
CA LYS A 147 -2.32 -24.31 3.62
C LYS A 147 -3.73 -24.51 3.07
N LEU A 148 -4.38 -23.43 2.63
CA LEU A 148 -5.71 -23.51 1.99
C LEU A 148 -5.62 -24.25 0.65
N HIS A 149 -4.66 -23.88 -0.18
CA HIS A 149 -4.43 -24.49 -1.48
C HIS A 149 -4.22 -26.01 -1.37
N ASP A 150 -3.33 -26.45 -0.48
CA ASP A 150 -3.02 -27.87 -0.28
C ASP A 150 -4.26 -28.67 0.14
N ALA A 151 -5.07 -28.12 1.05
CA ALA A 151 -6.31 -28.76 1.50
C ALA A 151 -7.32 -28.95 0.36
N TYR A 152 -7.41 -28.00 -0.58
CA TYR A 152 -8.30 -28.09 -1.73
C TYR A 152 -7.72 -28.95 -2.86
N GLN A 153 -6.41 -28.94 -3.04
CA GLN A 153 -5.71 -29.83 -3.98
C GLN A 153 -5.93 -31.29 -3.61
N GLU A 154 -5.85 -31.64 -2.32
CA GLU A 154 -6.12 -32.99 -1.84
C GLU A 154 -7.56 -33.43 -2.12
N LYS A 155 -8.54 -32.54 -1.91
CA LYS A 155 -9.95 -32.77 -2.26
C LYS A 155 -10.13 -32.99 -3.76
N ALA A 156 -9.48 -32.17 -4.60
CA ALA A 156 -9.53 -32.31 -6.05
C ALA A 156 -8.93 -33.65 -6.51
N GLN A 157 -7.80 -34.06 -5.94
CA GLN A 157 -7.17 -35.34 -6.25
C GLN A 157 -8.07 -36.54 -5.91
N ARG A 158 -8.83 -36.47 -4.80
CA ARG A 158 -9.85 -37.49 -4.46
C ARG A 158 -10.94 -37.58 -5.52
N LEU A 159 -11.46 -36.45 -5.99
CA LEU A 159 -12.47 -36.41 -7.06
C LEU A 159 -11.93 -37.00 -8.37
N VAL A 160 -10.69 -36.68 -8.73
CA VAL A 160 -10.03 -37.24 -9.93
C VAL A 160 -9.89 -38.75 -9.82
N LYS A 161 -9.49 -39.28 -8.65
CA LYS A 161 -9.39 -40.72 -8.42
C LYS A 161 -10.76 -41.41 -8.53
N ALA A 162 -11.79 -40.89 -7.86
CA ALA A 162 -13.14 -41.44 -7.92
C ALA A 162 -13.68 -41.49 -9.37
N TYR A 163 -13.43 -40.44 -10.16
CA TYR A 163 -13.81 -40.43 -11.58
C TYR A 163 -13.05 -41.47 -12.39
N ARG A 164 -11.71 -41.56 -12.24
CA ARG A 164 -10.88 -42.54 -12.94
C ARG A 164 -11.23 -43.99 -12.61
N ASN A 165 -11.66 -44.24 -11.37
CA ASN A 165 -12.10 -45.56 -10.92
C ASN A 165 -13.53 -45.90 -11.37
N GLY A 166 -14.25 -44.97 -12.02
CA GLY A 166 -15.65 -45.16 -12.41
C GLY A 166 -16.65 -45.07 -11.25
N GLU A 167 -16.22 -44.64 -10.07
CA GLU A 167 -17.07 -44.48 -8.88
C GLU A 167 -18.09 -43.33 -9.05
N ILE A 168 -17.75 -42.34 -9.87
CA ILE A 168 -18.63 -41.21 -10.23
C ILE A 168 -18.69 -41.00 -11.74
N SER A 169 -19.83 -40.54 -12.24
CA SER A 169 -19.98 -40.12 -13.63
C SER A 169 -19.27 -38.80 -13.91
N LYS A 170 -19.04 -38.52 -15.20
CA LYS A 170 -18.47 -37.26 -15.67
C LYS A 170 -19.25 -36.04 -15.16
N ASP A 171 -20.58 -36.06 -15.28
CA ASP A 171 -21.43 -34.95 -14.83
C ASP A 171 -21.29 -34.69 -13.32
N LYS A 172 -21.21 -35.76 -12.51
CA LYS A 172 -21.00 -35.65 -11.06
C LYS A 172 -19.61 -35.10 -10.74
N PHE A 173 -18.58 -35.52 -11.49
CA PHE A 173 -17.22 -35.00 -11.34
C PHE A 173 -17.15 -33.50 -11.66
N GLU A 174 -17.72 -33.06 -12.78
CA GLU A 174 -17.73 -31.65 -13.19
C GLU A 174 -18.47 -30.76 -12.19
N ALA A 175 -19.65 -31.21 -11.73
CA ALA A 175 -20.41 -30.51 -10.69
C ALA A 175 -19.62 -30.40 -9.38
N ALA A 176 -18.99 -31.49 -8.93
CA ALA A 176 -18.18 -31.49 -7.71
C ALA A 176 -16.94 -30.59 -7.81
N MET A 177 -16.24 -30.60 -8.96
CA MET A 177 -15.11 -29.71 -9.21
C MET A 177 -15.53 -28.23 -9.22
N LYS A 178 -16.70 -27.91 -9.79
CA LYS A 178 -17.24 -26.54 -9.78
C LYS A 178 -17.53 -26.06 -8.36
N GLU A 179 -18.21 -26.87 -7.55
CA GLU A 179 -18.48 -26.53 -6.15
C GLU A 179 -17.18 -26.44 -5.32
N LEU A 180 -16.19 -27.29 -5.60
CA LEU A 180 -14.89 -27.23 -4.94
C LEU A 180 -14.17 -25.90 -5.22
N ARG A 181 -14.18 -25.42 -6.47
CA ARG A 181 -13.61 -24.11 -6.83
C ARG A 181 -14.35 -22.97 -6.14
N LYS A 182 -15.68 -23.03 -6.11
CA LYS A 182 -16.52 -22.02 -5.44
C LYS A 182 -16.21 -21.95 -3.95
N ALA A 183 -16.13 -23.10 -3.27
CA ALA A 183 -15.78 -23.19 -1.87
C ALA A 183 -14.37 -22.65 -1.58
N PHE A 184 -13.38 -22.98 -2.43
CA PHE A 184 -12.03 -22.43 -2.31
C PHE A 184 -12.04 -20.89 -2.36
N HIS A 185 -12.74 -20.29 -3.34
CA HIS A 185 -12.80 -18.84 -3.44
C HIS A 185 -13.56 -18.18 -2.28
N GLN A 186 -14.61 -18.82 -1.76
CA GLN A 186 -15.34 -18.32 -0.59
C GLN A 186 -14.47 -18.34 0.67
N GLU A 187 -13.73 -19.44 0.90
CA GLU A 187 -12.82 -19.58 2.03
C GLU A 187 -11.61 -18.65 1.89
N LEU A 188 -11.05 -18.51 0.69
CA LEU A 188 -9.98 -17.56 0.43
C LEU A 188 -10.40 -16.12 0.75
N ARG A 189 -11.63 -15.72 0.37
CA ARG A 189 -12.19 -14.41 0.71
C ARG A 189 -12.43 -14.23 2.20
N SER A 190 -12.92 -15.26 2.91
CA SER A 190 -13.18 -15.16 4.35
C SER A 190 -11.91 -15.00 5.18
N LEU A 191 -10.75 -15.41 4.66
CA LEU A 191 -9.45 -15.20 5.30
C LEU A 191 -9.00 -13.72 5.30
N GLN A 192 -9.59 -12.89 4.42
CA GLN A 192 -9.31 -11.46 4.29
C GLN A 192 -7.80 -11.16 4.16
N LEU A 193 -7.10 -11.98 3.36
CA LEU A 193 -5.64 -11.87 3.21
C LEU A 193 -5.24 -10.56 2.54
N LYS A 194 -6.03 -10.09 1.56
CA LYS A 194 -5.76 -8.84 0.83
C LYS A 194 -5.85 -7.65 1.77
N GLU A 195 -6.89 -7.57 2.59
CA GLU A 195 -7.12 -6.51 3.55
C GLU A 195 -6.04 -6.49 4.64
N LYS A 196 -5.67 -7.66 5.17
CA LYS A 196 -4.59 -7.78 6.17
C LYS A 196 -3.22 -7.39 5.60
N LEU A 197 -2.96 -7.70 4.33
CA LEU A 197 -1.75 -7.27 3.64
C LEU A 197 -1.77 -5.76 3.38
N ASP A 198 -2.90 -5.20 2.95
CA ASP A 198 -3.06 -3.76 2.72
C ASP A 198 -2.76 -2.96 3.98
N GLU A 199 -3.38 -3.32 5.12
CA GLU A 199 -3.13 -2.67 6.40
C GLU A 199 -1.64 -2.73 6.81
N ALA A 200 -1.01 -3.90 6.65
CA ALA A 200 0.41 -4.08 6.95
C ALA A 200 1.30 -3.24 6.03
N PHE A 201 1.01 -3.21 4.73
CA PHE A 201 1.77 -2.48 3.74
C PHE A 201 1.63 -0.97 3.92
N LYS A 202 0.41 -0.47 4.17
CA LYS A 202 0.17 0.94 4.50
C LYS A 202 0.98 1.39 5.71
N LYS A 203 0.99 0.58 6.77
CA LYS A 203 1.80 0.86 7.97
C LYS A 203 3.29 0.92 7.66
N CYS A 204 3.82 -0.06 6.93
CA CYS A 204 5.23 -0.08 6.52
C CYS A 204 5.57 1.12 5.61
N TYR A 205 4.65 1.48 4.71
CA TYR A 205 4.87 2.55 3.75
C TYR A 205 4.83 3.93 4.39
N ARG A 206 3.96 4.14 5.39
CA ARG A 206 4.00 5.34 6.23
C ARG A 206 5.36 5.50 6.92
N GLY A 207 5.84 4.45 7.59
CA GLY A 207 7.16 4.49 8.23
C GLY A 207 8.31 4.74 7.24
N PHE A 208 8.18 4.23 6.01
CA PHE A 208 9.11 4.56 4.93
C PHE A 208 9.05 6.06 4.55
N LEU A 209 7.87 6.61 4.33
CA LEU A 209 7.69 8.03 3.97
C LEU A 209 8.21 8.97 5.06
N GLU A 210 8.03 8.64 6.34
CA GLU A 210 8.61 9.37 7.47
C GLU A 210 10.14 9.40 7.40
N ASN A 211 10.77 8.26 7.09
CA ASN A 211 12.22 8.20 6.90
C ASN A 211 12.66 9.03 5.69
N ILE A 212 11.96 8.93 4.56
CA ILE A 212 12.27 9.70 3.35
C ILE A 212 12.17 11.20 3.62
N HIS A 213 11.11 11.67 4.28
CA HIS A 213 10.96 13.07 4.66
C HIS A 213 12.13 13.56 5.54
N SER A 214 12.68 12.72 6.42
CA SER A 214 13.84 13.09 7.25
C SER A 214 15.16 13.18 6.47
N ILE A 215 15.26 12.49 5.33
CA ILE A 215 16.47 12.45 4.47
C ILE A 215 16.45 13.58 3.44
N LEU A 216 15.28 13.90 2.90
CA LEU A 216 15.11 14.90 1.88
C LEU A 216 15.07 16.31 2.49
N THR A 217 15.56 17.29 1.74
CA THR A 217 15.26 18.70 2.03
C THR A 217 13.79 18.98 1.74
N GLU A 218 13.22 20.01 2.36
CA GLU A 218 11.85 20.48 2.08
C GLU A 218 11.54 20.66 0.59
N ARG A 219 12.52 21.17 -0.16
CA ARG A 219 12.39 21.35 -1.62
C ARG A 219 12.32 20.00 -2.35
N GLN A 220 13.17 19.05 -1.97
CA GLN A 220 13.18 17.70 -2.55
C GLN A 220 11.91 16.93 -2.16
N TRP A 221 11.44 17.05 -0.92
CA TRP A 221 10.18 16.43 -0.47
C TRP A 221 8.99 16.93 -1.28
N LYS A 222 8.84 18.25 -1.45
CA LYS A 222 7.77 18.81 -2.27
C LYS A 222 7.84 18.33 -3.72
N ALA A 223 9.04 18.25 -4.29
CA ALA A 223 9.24 17.71 -5.64
C ALA A 223 8.88 16.21 -5.72
N PHE A 224 9.24 15.44 -4.70
CA PHE A 224 8.87 14.04 -4.57
C PHE A 224 7.35 13.85 -4.53
N VAL A 225 6.67 14.54 -3.61
CA VAL A 225 5.20 14.46 -3.47
C VAL A 225 4.52 14.90 -4.76
N ALA A 226 4.95 16.01 -5.38
CA ALA A 226 4.38 16.50 -6.62
C ALA A 226 4.56 15.52 -7.80
N CYS A 227 5.66 14.75 -7.81
CA CYS A 227 5.88 13.71 -8.81
C CYS A 227 5.02 12.46 -8.54
N HIS A 228 4.89 12.06 -7.28
CA HIS A 228 4.36 10.74 -6.93
C HIS A 228 2.85 10.72 -6.69
N LYS A 229 2.29 11.84 -6.22
CA LYS A 229 0.86 12.00 -6.03
C LYS A 229 0.17 12.03 -7.40
N ARG A 230 -0.86 11.20 -7.56
CA ARG A 230 -1.66 11.04 -8.77
C ARG A 230 -3.10 11.47 -8.55
#